data_AF-A0A946C246-F1
#
_entry.id   AF-A0A946C246-F1
#
_cell.length_a   1.000
_cell.length_b   1.000
_cell.length_c   1.000
_cell.angle_alpha   90.00
_cell.angle_beta   90.00
_cell.angle_gamma   90.00
#
_symmetry.space_group_name_H-M   'P 1'
#
loop_
_entity.id
_entity.type
_entity.pdbx_description
1 polymer ?
#
loop_
_entity_poly.entity_id
_entity_poly.type
_entity_poly.pdbx_seq_one_letter_code
_entity_poly.pdbx_strand_id
1 'polypeptide(L)'
;MSIYLPIAEMNVNIFLIVFIGMLVGALSGLFGVGGGFLMTPFLIFLGIPPVVAVGSEAPHVLASSVSGVIAHWRKKNVDFKMGFFLLLGGVAGSTLGVNLFKLLSLYGQIDIVIQFLFIIFLGFIGISMAFESARTTIKNYRTTSAIRTKLHQHSWIHGLPFKLRFPRSKLYISTIPP
;
A
#
# COMPACT_ATOMS: atom_id res chain seq x y z
N MET A 1 -9.18 14.39 26.76
CA MET A 1 -8.04 13.87 27.53
C MET A 1 -6.85 13.78 26.58
N SER A 2 -5.77 14.49 26.87
CA SER A 2 -4.53 14.44 26.09
C SER A 2 -3.60 13.36 26.67
N ILE A 3 -2.96 12.59 25.80
CA ILE A 3 -1.91 11.64 26.16
C ILE A 3 -0.57 12.17 25.64
N TYR A 4 0.46 12.11 26.46
CA TYR A 4 1.81 12.45 26.05
C TYR A 4 2.45 11.25 25.38
N LEU A 5 2.91 11.43 24.15
CA LEU A 5 3.66 10.42 23.40
C LEU A 5 5.16 10.66 23.64
N PRO A 6 5.83 9.85 24.50
CA PRO A 6 7.22 10.12 24.89
C PRO A 6 8.21 9.95 23.75
N ILE A 7 7.87 9.13 22.74
CA ILE A 7 8.73 8.86 21.58
C ILE A 7 8.58 9.96 20.52
N ALA A 8 7.41 10.61 20.46
CA ALA A 8 7.12 11.71 19.53
C ALA A 8 7.20 13.09 20.21
N GLU A 9 7.53 13.13 21.50
CA GLU A 9 7.63 14.32 22.36
C GLU A 9 6.42 15.28 22.27
N MET A 10 5.22 14.74 22.08
CA MET A 10 4.02 15.54 21.81
C MET A 10 2.78 15.10 22.57
N ASN A 11 1.91 16.06 22.84
CA ASN A 11 0.61 15.83 23.44
C ASN A 11 -0.45 15.67 22.35
N VAL A 12 -1.11 14.52 22.31
CA VAL A 12 -2.15 14.22 21.32
C VAL A 12 -3.46 13.88 22.03
N ASN A 13 -4.59 14.30 21.45
CA ASN A 13 -5.90 13.97 21.99
C ASN A 13 -6.25 12.49 21.72
N ILE A 14 -6.55 11.74 22.78
CA ILE A 14 -6.84 10.31 22.67
C ILE A 14 -8.07 10.04 21.80
N PHE A 15 -9.09 10.89 21.86
CA PHE A 15 -10.30 10.75 21.05
C PHE A 15 -10.00 10.92 19.57
N LEU A 16 -9.06 11.80 19.23
CA LEU A 16 -8.63 12.01 17.84
C LEU A 16 -7.92 10.77 17.29
N ILE A 17 -7.00 10.18 18.06
CA ILE A 17 -6.27 8.97 17.65
C ILE A 17 -7.24 7.81 17.45
N VAL A 18 -8.18 7.61 18.39
CA VAL A 18 -9.17 6.54 18.30
C VAL A 18 -10.06 6.73 17.08
N PHE A 19 -10.56 7.95 16.84
CA PHE A 19 -11.40 8.26 15.69
C PHE A 19 -10.67 8.01 14.36
N ILE A 20 -9.43 8.50 14.24
CA ILE A 20 -8.60 8.27 13.05
C ILE A 20 -8.31 6.78 12.87
N GLY A 21 -7.96 6.07 13.93
CA GLY A 21 -7.72 4.62 13.90
C GLY A 21 -8.95 3.84 13.42
N MET A 22 -10.14 4.18 13.90
CA MET A 22 -11.40 3.56 13.44
C MET A 22 -11.68 3.88 11.97
N LEU A 23 -11.52 5.14 11.56
CA LEU A 23 -11.76 5.58 10.20
C LEU A 23 -10.79 4.90 9.22
N VAL A 24 -9.49 4.97 9.50
CA VAL A 24 -8.43 4.37 8.68
C VAL A 24 -8.54 2.84 8.68
N GLY A 25 -8.86 2.23 9.83
CA GLY A 25 -9.10 0.79 9.92
C GLY A 25 -10.28 0.33 9.06
N ALA A 26 -11.40 1.06 9.09
CA ALA A 26 -12.56 0.78 8.25
C ALA A 26 -12.23 0.92 6.76
N LEU A 27 -11.64 2.05 6.36
CA LEU A 27 -11.24 2.30 4.97
C LEU A 27 -10.24 1.24 4.49
N SER A 28 -9.22 0.94 5.29
CA SER A 28 -8.24 -0.07 4.91
C SER A 28 -8.84 -1.48 4.86
N GLY A 29 -9.83 -1.79 5.70
CA GLY A 29 -10.56 -3.06 5.62
C GLY A 29 -11.33 -3.20 4.31
N LEU A 30 -11.94 -2.11 3.85
CA LEU A 30 -12.64 -2.08 2.55
C LEU A 30 -11.69 -2.25 1.37
N PHE A 31 -10.54 -1.57 1.39
CA PHE A 31 -9.58 -1.64 0.29
C PHE A 31 -8.64 -2.86 0.35
N GLY A 32 -8.54 -3.55 1.49
CA GLY A 32 -7.67 -4.71 1.67
C GLY A 32 -6.17 -4.40 1.68
N VAL A 33 -5.76 -3.14 1.91
CA VAL A 33 -4.37 -2.66 1.75
C VAL A 33 -3.56 -2.70 3.07
N GLY A 34 -4.13 -3.21 4.17
CA GLY A 34 -3.37 -3.49 5.40
C GLY A 34 -3.02 -2.29 6.31
N GLY A 35 -3.67 -1.15 6.15
CA GLY A 35 -3.69 0.00 7.06
C GLY A 35 -2.53 0.97 6.87
N GLY A 36 -1.39 0.41 6.46
CA GLY A 36 -0.10 1.08 6.34
C GLY A 36 -0.13 2.35 5.50
N PHE A 37 -0.70 2.28 4.30
CA PHE A 37 -0.58 3.40 3.36
C PHE A 37 -1.34 4.67 3.77
N LEU A 38 -2.33 4.57 4.66
CA LEU A 38 -3.13 5.70 5.13
C LEU A 38 -2.70 6.16 6.52
N MET A 39 -2.39 5.23 7.43
CA MET A 39 -2.12 5.60 8.82
C MET A 39 -0.82 6.40 8.95
N THR A 40 0.26 6.05 8.24
CA THR A 40 1.50 6.86 8.24
C THR A 40 1.27 8.33 7.87
N PRO A 41 0.67 8.66 6.70
CA PRO A 41 0.50 10.06 6.31
C PRO A 41 -0.44 10.81 7.26
N PHE A 42 -1.49 10.17 7.78
CA PHE A 42 -2.34 10.80 8.80
C PHE A 42 -1.55 11.18 10.07
N LEU A 43 -0.72 10.28 10.58
CA LEU A 43 0.12 10.57 11.75
C LEU A 43 1.12 11.70 11.46
N ILE A 44 1.74 11.70 10.28
CA ILE A 44 2.67 12.76 9.86
C ILE A 44 1.96 14.12 9.75
N PHE A 45 0.72 14.15 9.25
CA PHE A 45 -0.08 15.39 9.20
C PHE A 45 -0.53 15.89 10.56
N LEU A 46 -0.63 15.02 11.57
CA LEU A 46 -0.82 15.44 12.96
C LEU A 46 0.47 16.01 13.58
N GLY A 47 1.56 16.03 12.83
CA GLY A 47 2.86 16.55 13.25
C GLY A 47 3.81 15.49 13.81
N ILE A 48 3.40 14.22 13.88
CA ILE A 48 4.25 13.14 14.41
C ILE A 48 5.46 12.97 13.48
N PRO A 49 6.70 12.94 14.02
CA PRO A 49 7.90 12.78 13.21
C PRO A 49 7.81 11.53 12.31
N PRO A 50 8.16 11.62 11.01
CA PRO A 50 8.04 10.51 10.07
C PRO A 50 8.76 9.23 10.52
N VAL A 51 9.90 9.36 11.20
CA VAL A 51 10.66 8.23 11.76
C VAL A 51 9.83 7.45 12.77
N VAL A 52 9.10 8.17 13.64
CA VAL A 52 8.28 7.57 14.70
C VAL A 52 7.00 6.97 14.11
N ALA A 53 6.38 7.66 13.16
CA ALA A 53 5.18 7.18 12.47
C ALA A 53 5.45 5.86 11.72
N VAL A 54 6.48 5.82 10.87
CA VAL A 54 6.86 4.63 10.11
C VAL A 54 7.32 3.50 11.04
N GLY A 55 8.12 3.82 12.07
CA GLY A 55 8.61 2.83 13.02
C GLY A 55 7.50 2.16 13.83
N SER A 56 6.49 2.92 14.25
CA SER A 56 5.35 2.41 15.01
C SER A 56 4.41 1.56 14.16
N GLU A 57 4.36 1.84 12.85
CA GLU A 57 3.45 1.19 11.93
C GLU A 57 4.00 -0.12 11.34
N ALA A 58 5.32 -0.27 11.20
CA ALA A 58 5.92 -1.47 10.65
C ALA A 58 5.46 -2.77 11.34
N PRO A 59 5.41 -2.88 12.69
CA PRO A 59 4.86 -4.05 13.37
C PRO A 59 3.37 -4.30 13.05
N HIS A 60 2.59 -3.25 12.87
CA HIS A 60 1.16 -3.34 12.55
C HIS A 60 0.93 -3.90 11.15
N VAL A 61 1.68 -3.42 10.14
CA VAL A 61 1.62 -3.97 8.77
C VAL A 61 2.11 -5.41 8.72
N LEU A 62 3.15 -5.74 9.49
CA LEU A 62 3.63 -7.12 9.60
C LEU A 62 2.55 -8.04 10.16
N ALA A 63 1.89 -7.65 11.25
CA ALA A 63 0.82 -8.43 11.86
C ALA A 63 -0.37 -8.64 10.90
N SER A 64 -0.80 -7.59 10.20
CA SER A 64 -1.90 -7.67 9.23
C SER A 64 -1.53 -8.54 8.02
N SER A 65 -0.31 -8.39 7.51
CA SER A 65 0.21 -9.16 6.38
C SER A 65 0.33 -10.65 6.71
N VAL A 66 0.87 -11.00 7.88
CA VAL A 66 0.99 -12.40 8.32
C VAL A 66 -0.40 -13.02 8.47
N SER A 67 -1.35 -12.31 9.08
CA SER A 67 -2.75 -12.78 9.19
C SER A 67 -3.36 -13.03 7.80
N GLY A 68 -3.18 -12.10 6.86
CA GLY A 68 -3.65 -12.25 5.47
C GLY A 68 -3.03 -13.45 4.76
N VAL A 69 -1.72 -13.64 4.88
CA VAL A 69 -1.01 -14.79 4.28
C VAL A 69 -1.54 -16.09 4.87
N ILE A 70 -1.73 -16.20 6.19
CA ILE A 70 -2.29 -17.41 6.82
C ILE A 70 -3.69 -17.71 6.29
N ALA A 71 -4.55 -16.69 6.18
CA ALA A 71 -5.91 -16.85 5.67
C ALA A 71 -5.93 -17.34 4.21
N HIS A 72 -5.06 -16.79 3.35
CA HIS A 72 -4.94 -17.21 1.96
C HIS A 72 -4.22 -18.55 1.78
N TRP A 73 -3.29 -18.88 2.68
CA TRP A 73 -2.58 -20.16 2.70
C TRP A 73 -3.56 -21.31 2.91
N ARG A 74 -4.47 -21.17 3.90
CA ARG A 74 -5.51 -22.18 4.17
C ARG A 74 -6.40 -22.44 2.94
N LYS A 75 -6.58 -21.42 2.09
CA LYS A 75 -7.33 -21.50 0.82
C LYS A 75 -6.50 -22.01 -0.38
N LYS A 76 -5.22 -22.37 -0.18
CA LYS A 76 -4.27 -22.82 -1.22
C LYS A 76 -4.04 -21.79 -2.35
N ASN A 77 -4.22 -20.51 -2.04
CA ASN A 77 -4.13 -19.40 -3.01
C ASN A 77 -2.78 -18.66 -2.97
N VAL A 78 -1.82 -19.11 -2.16
CA VAL A 78 -0.51 -18.45 -2.01
C VAL A 78 0.48 -18.99 -3.03
N ASP A 79 1.08 -18.10 -3.81
CA ASP A 79 2.19 -18.40 -4.72
C ASP A 79 3.51 -17.86 -4.12
N PHE A 80 4.28 -18.74 -3.47
CA PHE A 80 5.55 -18.37 -2.84
C PHE A 80 6.60 -17.87 -3.84
N LYS A 81 6.52 -18.30 -5.09
CA LYS A 81 7.44 -17.86 -6.13
C LYS A 81 7.19 -16.39 -6.47
N MET A 82 5.92 -15.99 -6.62
CA MET A 82 5.55 -14.57 -6.72
C MET A 82 6.00 -13.79 -5.48
N GLY A 83 5.70 -14.33 -4.29
CA GLY A 83 6.06 -13.71 -3.02
C GLY A 83 7.56 -13.43 -2.89
N PHE A 84 8.41 -14.33 -3.39
CA PHE A 84 9.86 -14.16 -3.38
C PHE A 84 10.32 -12.99 -4.27
N PHE A 85 9.79 -12.85 -5.49
CA PHE A 85 10.13 -11.70 -6.35
C PHE A 85 9.63 -10.38 -5.75
N LEU A 86 8.44 -10.36 -5.16
CA LEU A 86 7.92 -9.21 -4.43
C LEU A 86 8.81 -8.84 -3.23
N LEU A 87 9.30 -9.84 -2.50
CA LEU A 87 10.23 -9.64 -1.38
C LEU A 87 11.54 -9.01 -1.87
N LEU A 88 12.15 -9.53 -2.95
CA LEU A 88 13.38 -8.97 -3.50
C LEU A 88 13.20 -7.51 -3.93
N GLY A 89 12.12 -7.21 -4.64
CA GLY A 89 11.79 -5.83 -5.04
C GLY A 89 11.55 -4.93 -3.84
N GLY A 90 10.83 -5.41 -2.82
CA GLY A 90 10.57 -4.69 -1.58
C GLY A 90 11.83 -4.41 -0.76
N VAL A 91 12.73 -5.39 -0.62
CA VAL A 91 14.02 -5.22 0.08
C VAL A 91 14.91 -4.24 -0.67
N ALA A 92 15.04 -4.37 -2.00
CA ALA A 92 15.82 -3.43 -2.79
C ALA A 92 15.25 -2.01 -2.72
N GLY A 93 13.93 -1.85 -2.92
CA GLY A 93 13.26 -0.55 -2.87
C GLY A 93 13.30 0.12 -1.49
N SER A 94 13.05 -0.63 -0.42
CA SER A 94 13.13 -0.10 0.95
C SER A 94 14.57 0.28 1.34
N THR A 95 15.56 -0.51 0.93
CA THR A 95 16.97 -0.17 1.17
C THR A 95 17.36 1.12 0.46
N LEU A 96 16.97 1.28 -0.81
CA LEU A 96 17.19 2.53 -1.55
C LEU A 96 16.46 3.71 -0.89
N GLY A 97 15.20 3.51 -0.48
CA GLY A 97 14.39 4.50 0.20
C GLY A 97 14.99 4.97 1.52
N VAL A 98 15.52 4.05 2.34
CA VAL A 98 16.20 4.38 3.61
C VAL A 98 17.50 5.15 3.37
N ASN A 99 18.27 4.81 2.35
CA ASN A 99 19.49 5.56 2.01
C ASN A 99 19.14 6.97 1.52
N LEU A 100 18.11 7.11 0.69
CA LEU A 100 17.61 8.41 0.24
C LEU A 100 17.07 9.22 1.42
N PHE A 101 16.32 8.60 2.33
CA PHE A 101 15.83 9.22 3.55
C PHE A 101 16.99 9.80 4.37
N LYS A 102 18.02 9.00 4.65
CA LYS A 102 19.20 9.46 5.40
C LYS A 102 19.89 10.65 4.72
N LEU A 103 20.02 10.60 3.40
CA LEU A 103 20.60 11.70 2.63
C LEU A 103 19.77 12.98 2.78
N LEU A 104 18.44 12.88 2.65
CA LEU A 104 17.51 13.99 2.82
C LEU A 104 17.45 14.52 4.26
N SER A 105 17.68 13.66 5.26
CA SER A 105 17.70 14.07 6.68
C SER A 105 18.83 15.06 6.94
N LEU A 106 19.97 14.92 6.25
CA LEU A 106 21.10 15.83 6.38
C LEU A 106 20.79 17.25 5.88
N TYR A 107 19.86 17.39 4.93
CA TYR A 107 19.44 18.69 4.39
C TYR A 107 18.36 19.39 5.23
N GLY A 108 17.89 18.78 6.33
CA GLY A 108 16.99 19.41 7.30
C GLY A 108 15.55 19.68 6.84
N GLN A 109 15.16 19.26 5.62
CA GLN A 109 13.83 19.51 5.04
C GLN A 109 13.01 18.23 4.84
N ILE A 110 13.31 17.17 5.59
CA ILE A 110 12.76 15.85 5.31
C ILE A 110 11.26 15.75 5.54
N ASP A 111 10.72 16.45 6.55
CA ASP A 111 9.30 16.41 6.88
C ASP A 111 8.45 16.96 5.74
N ILE A 112 8.88 18.07 5.14
CA ILE A 112 8.21 18.71 4.01
C ILE A 112 8.26 17.79 2.78
N VAL A 113 9.43 17.22 2.49
CA VAL A 113 9.59 16.34 1.32
C VAL A 113 8.73 15.09 1.44
N ILE A 114 8.69 14.48 2.62
CA ILE A 114 7.88 13.28 2.87
C ILE A 114 6.39 13.59 2.78
N GLN A 115 5.94 14.70 3.39
CA GLN A 115 4.55 15.14 3.27
C GLN A 115 4.16 15.35 1.80
N PHE A 116 5.00 16.03 1.03
CA PHE A 116 4.74 16.28 -0.39
C PHE A 116 4.72 14.99 -1.22
N LEU A 117 5.65 14.06 -0.97
CA LEU A 117 5.66 12.74 -1.60
C LEU A 117 4.39 11.94 -1.26
N PHE A 118 3.94 11.97 -0.01
CA PHE A 118 2.69 11.32 0.39
C PHE A 118 1.47 11.95 -0.28
N ILE A 119 1.41 13.29 -0.39
CA ILE A 119 0.32 13.97 -1.10
C ILE A 119 0.27 13.53 -2.57
N ILE A 120 1.42 13.50 -3.25
CA ILE A 120 1.50 13.03 -4.64
C ILE A 120 1.08 11.56 -4.74
N PHE A 121 1.60 10.70 -3.85
CA PHE A 121 1.35 9.27 -3.88
C PHE A 121 -0.12 8.92 -3.60
N LEU A 122 -0.69 9.45 -2.50
CA LEU A 122 -2.12 9.25 -2.19
C LEU A 122 -3.02 9.94 -3.21
N GLY A 123 -2.62 11.11 -3.71
CA GLY A 123 -3.34 11.79 -4.79
C GLY A 123 -3.42 10.92 -6.04
N PHE A 124 -2.28 10.36 -6.46
CA PHE A 124 -2.22 9.45 -7.60
C PHE A 124 -3.08 8.19 -7.38
N ILE A 125 -2.97 7.54 -6.22
CA ILE A 125 -3.79 6.36 -5.89
C ILE A 125 -5.27 6.71 -5.88
N GLY A 126 -5.66 7.78 -5.18
CA GLY A 126 -7.05 8.22 -5.08
C GLY A 126 -7.65 8.56 -6.43
N ILE A 127 -6.90 9.27 -7.28
CA ILE A 127 -7.29 9.58 -8.65
C ILE A 127 -7.42 8.30 -9.48
N SER A 128 -6.44 7.41 -9.42
CA SER A 128 -6.46 6.13 -10.14
C SER A 128 -7.70 5.28 -9.76
N MET A 129 -7.99 5.17 -8.46
CA MET A 129 -9.16 4.47 -7.95
C MET A 129 -10.48 5.15 -8.35
N ALA A 130 -10.53 6.49 -8.32
CA ALA A 130 -11.70 7.24 -8.77
C ALA A 130 -11.97 7.04 -10.26
N PHE A 131 -10.93 7.03 -11.10
CA PHE A 131 -11.05 6.73 -12.52
C PHE A 131 -11.54 5.31 -12.78
N GLU A 132 -11.03 4.32 -12.05
CA GLU A 132 -11.47 2.93 -12.16
C GLU A 132 -12.94 2.76 -11.74
N SER A 133 -13.33 3.37 -10.62
CA SER A 133 -14.71 3.37 -10.11
C SER A 133 -15.68 4.09 -11.05
N ALA A 134 -15.32 5.27 -11.56
CA ALA A 134 -16.14 6.00 -12.51
C ALA A 134 -16.32 5.21 -13.82
N ARG A 135 -15.25 4.61 -14.34
CA ARG A 135 -15.29 3.83 -15.58
C ARG A 135 -16.13 2.57 -15.45
N THR A 136 -16.04 1.86 -14.32
CA THR A 136 -16.84 0.66 -14.07
C THR A 136 -18.33 1.00 -13.87
N THR A 137 -18.64 2.08 -13.15
CA THR A 137 -20.01 2.56 -12.95
C THR A 137 -20.67 3.02 -14.25
N ILE A 138 -19.96 3.81 -15.08
CA ILE A 138 -20.45 4.29 -16.38
C ILE A 138 -20.69 3.11 -17.35
N LYS A 139 -19.86 2.06 -17.31
CA LYS A 139 -20.00 0.89 -18.19
C LYS A 139 -21.16 -0.01 -17.77
N ASN A 140 -21.49 -0.09 -16.48
CA ASN A 140 -22.56 -0.93 -15.96
C ASN A 140 -23.98 -0.37 -16.25
N TYR A 141 -24.14 0.93 -16.48
CA TYR A 141 -25.42 1.50 -16.92
C TYR A 141 -25.82 1.15 -18.36
N ARG A 142 -24.90 0.62 -19.19
CA ARG A 142 -25.16 0.36 -20.62
C ARG A 142 -25.45 -1.10 -20.99
N THR A 143 -25.39 -2.06 -20.08
CA THR A 143 -25.70 -3.47 -20.42
C THR A 143 -26.20 -4.29 -19.23
N THR A 144 -27.52 -4.44 -19.12
CA THR A 144 -28.15 -5.73 -18.77
C THR A 144 -27.91 -6.67 -19.96
N SER A 145 -26.68 -7.14 -20.12
CA SER A 145 -26.37 -8.26 -21.00
C SER A 145 -24.97 -8.75 -20.66
N ALA A 146 -24.92 -9.94 -20.06
CA ALA A 146 -23.76 -10.80 -19.83
C ALA A 146 -22.38 -10.20 -20.17
N ILE A 147 -21.66 -9.71 -19.16
CA ILE A 147 -20.21 -9.50 -19.28
C ILE A 147 -19.55 -10.88 -19.36
N ARG A 148 -19.47 -11.46 -20.56
CA ARG A 148 -18.41 -12.41 -20.90
C ARG A 148 -17.11 -11.62 -20.87
N THR A 149 -16.39 -11.66 -19.75
CA THR A 149 -15.02 -11.15 -19.69
C THR A 149 -14.21 -11.89 -20.74
N LYS A 150 -13.71 -11.16 -21.76
CA LYS A 150 -12.77 -11.73 -22.72
C LYS A 150 -11.56 -12.23 -21.94
N LEU A 151 -11.37 -13.55 -21.93
CA LEU A 151 -10.34 -14.28 -21.19
C LEU A 151 -8.90 -13.90 -21.59
N HIS A 152 -8.73 -13.20 -22.71
CA HIS A 152 -7.42 -12.83 -23.27
C HIS A 152 -7.38 -11.34 -23.61
N GLN A 153 -6.95 -10.52 -22.66
CA GLN A 153 -6.34 -9.23 -22.96
C GLN A 153 -4.87 -9.49 -23.28
N HIS A 154 -4.52 -9.46 -24.57
CA HIS A 154 -3.13 -9.37 -25.00
C HIS A 154 -2.61 -7.98 -24.63
N SER A 155 -2.07 -7.85 -23.41
CA SER A 155 -1.37 -6.64 -23.01
C SER A 155 0.06 -6.68 -23.57
N TRP A 156 0.58 -5.52 -23.98
CA TRP A 156 1.95 -5.30 -24.48
C TRP A 156 3.04 -5.86 -23.53
N ILE A 157 2.66 -6.06 -22.27
CA ILE A 157 3.43 -6.63 -21.15
C ILE A 157 3.87 -8.09 -21.42
N HIS A 158 3.21 -8.82 -22.33
CA HIS A 158 3.64 -10.16 -22.73
C HIS A 158 4.87 -10.17 -23.66
N GLY A 159 5.40 -9.02 -24.07
CA GLY A 159 6.61 -8.90 -24.90
C GLY A 159 7.93 -8.84 -24.12
N LEU A 160 7.89 -8.68 -22.80
CA LEU A 160 9.10 -8.48 -21.98
C LEU A 160 9.96 -9.76 -21.86
N PRO A 161 11.30 -9.64 -21.86
CA PRO A 161 12.20 -10.77 -21.62
C PRO A 161 12.03 -11.31 -20.18
N PHE A 162 12.35 -12.60 -19.97
CA PHE A 162 12.22 -13.32 -18.68
C PHE A 162 10.79 -13.68 -18.22
N LYS A 163 10.05 -14.43 -19.04
CA LYS A 163 8.75 -14.99 -18.67
C LYS A 163 8.90 -16.15 -17.68
N LEU A 164 8.25 -16.07 -16.52
CA LEU A 164 8.14 -17.20 -15.59
C LEU A 164 6.68 -17.60 -15.41
N ARG A 165 6.46 -18.91 -15.25
CA ARG A 165 5.17 -19.46 -14.85
C ARG A 165 5.02 -19.42 -13.34
N PHE A 166 3.87 -18.93 -12.89
CA PHE A 166 3.42 -18.92 -11.50
C PHE A 166 2.30 -19.97 -11.34
N PRO A 167 2.63 -21.18 -10.83
CA PRO A 167 1.75 -22.34 -10.94
C PRO A 167 0.48 -22.23 -10.08
N ARG A 168 0.50 -21.49 -8.97
CA ARG A 168 -0.68 -21.32 -8.11
C ARG A 168 -1.57 -20.18 -8.60
N SER A 169 -0.97 -19.10 -9.11
CA SER A 169 -1.71 -17.95 -9.66
C SER A 169 -2.16 -18.15 -11.11
N LYS A 170 -1.70 -19.22 -11.79
CA LYS A 170 -1.92 -19.48 -13.23
C LYS A 170 -1.50 -18.31 -14.14
N LEU A 171 -0.53 -17.49 -13.69
CA LEU A 171 -0.03 -16.34 -14.43
C LEU A 171 1.25 -16.69 -15.20
N TYR A 172 1.35 -16.14 -16.40
CA TYR A 172 2.56 -16.13 -17.23
C TYR A 172 2.93 -14.67 -17.51
N ILE A 173 3.73 -14.10 -16.61
CA ILE A 173 4.15 -12.70 -16.68
C ILE A 173 5.67 -12.61 -16.51
N SER A 174 6.24 -11.52 -17.04
CA SER A 174 7.65 -11.17 -16.84
C SER A 174 7.99 -11.12 -15.34
N THR A 175 9.20 -11.54 -14.99
CA THR A 175 9.76 -11.37 -13.63
C THR A 175 9.92 -9.91 -13.22
N ILE A 176 9.97 -9.01 -14.20
CA ILE A 176 9.91 -7.57 -13.97
C ILE A 176 8.43 -7.20 -14.04
N PRO A 177 7.80 -6.86 -12.89
CA PRO A 177 6.43 -6.35 -12.91
C PRO A 177 6.37 -5.06 -13.74
N PRO A 178 5.27 -4.80 -14.47
CA PRO A 178 4.99 -3.46 -15.01
C PRO A 178 4.80 -2.44 -13.89
#